data_AF-A0A531LBC8-F1
#
_entry.id   AF-A0A531LBC8-F1
#
_cell.length_a   1.000
_cell.length_b   1.000
_cell.length_c   1.000
_cell.angle_alpha   90.00
_cell.angle_beta   90.00
_cell.angle_gamma   90.00
#
_symmetry.space_group_name_H-M   'P 1'
#
loop_
_entity.id
_entity.type
_entity.pdbx_description
1 polymer ?
#
loop_
_entity_poly.entity_id
_entity_poly.type
_entity_poly.pdbx_seq_one_letter_code
_entity_poly.pdbx_strand_id
1 'polypeptide(L)'
;VGAIAGALVLPRLRQRFDAVALLLGASLATASVMAMLSFAPPKWAAILALLLLGMAWIVALTTLNGVAQAILPNWVRGRGLAVYLTVFNGAMAGGSLGWGIVAQQFGIPATLVVGAVGLAIVAVALHTVKLPAGEEDLVASNHWPEPLTAEPVAHDRGPVLILVEYRVAKKDRMDFLAVLGRMAGERRRDGAYKWGVTEDAADPERIVEWFMVESWAEHLRQHKRVSRADADLQSQALKYHIDPEPPRVGHYLALETSGSNGNG
;
A
#
# COMPACT_ATOMS: atom_id res chain seq x y z
N VAL A 1 -27.82 -14.98 8.35
CA VAL A 1 -27.29 -16.31 8.71
C VAL A 1 -26.08 -16.69 7.87
N GLY A 2 -26.21 -16.75 6.53
CA GLY A 2 -25.06 -17.06 5.64
C GLY A 2 -23.84 -16.17 5.89
N ALA A 3 -24.00 -14.84 5.90
CA ALA A 3 -22.90 -13.92 6.20
C ALA A 3 -22.27 -14.12 7.60
N ILE A 4 -23.06 -14.49 8.60
CA ILE A 4 -22.55 -14.76 9.97
C ILE A 4 -21.68 -16.01 9.95
N ALA A 5 -22.16 -17.09 9.31
CA ALA A 5 -21.38 -18.32 9.13
C ALA A 5 -20.09 -18.06 8.35
N GLY A 6 -20.17 -17.26 7.28
CA GLY A 6 -18.99 -16.88 6.48
C GLY A 6 -17.94 -16.13 7.29
N ALA A 7 -18.36 -15.20 8.15
CA ALA A 7 -17.45 -14.47 9.04
C ALA A 7 -16.72 -15.39 10.05
N LEU A 8 -17.38 -16.46 10.52
CA LEU A 8 -16.77 -17.45 11.42
C LEU A 8 -15.76 -18.37 10.73
N VAL A 9 -15.96 -18.65 9.44
CA VAL A 9 -15.09 -19.52 8.63
C VAL A 9 -13.92 -18.77 8.01
N LEU A 10 -14.08 -17.46 7.77
CA LEU A 10 -13.08 -16.61 7.12
C LEU A 10 -11.68 -16.66 7.75
N PRO A 11 -11.48 -16.65 9.09
CA PRO A 11 -10.14 -16.73 9.68
C PRO A 11 -9.38 -18.00 9.28
N ARG A 12 -10.08 -19.15 9.20
CA ARG A 12 -9.48 -20.42 8.76
C ARG A 12 -9.15 -20.42 7.28
N LEU A 13 -10.01 -19.82 6.46
CA LEU A 13 -9.76 -19.69 5.03
C LEU A 13 -8.55 -18.79 4.75
N ARG A 14 -8.38 -17.70 5.50
CA ARG A 14 -7.21 -16.80 5.41
C ARG A 14 -5.90 -17.44 5.81
N GLN A 15 -5.92 -18.47 6.65
CA GLN A 15 -4.70 -19.22 7.00
C GLN A 15 -4.23 -20.14 5.86
N ARG A 16 -5.11 -20.47 4.90
CA ARG A 16 -4.85 -21.47 3.86
C ARG A 16 -4.82 -20.88 2.45
N PHE A 17 -5.45 -19.73 2.24
CA PHE A 17 -5.59 -19.08 0.95
C PHE A 17 -5.23 -17.60 1.04
N ASP A 18 -4.61 -17.08 -0.02
CA ASP A 18 -4.33 -15.66 -0.18
C ASP A 18 -5.59 -14.86 -0.54
N ALA A 19 -5.47 -13.53 -0.55
CA ALA A 19 -6.61 -12.67 -0.86
C ALA A 19 -7.17 -12.90 -2.27
N VAL A 20 -6.32 -13.20 -3.24
CA VAL A 20 -6.72 -13.48 -4.63
C VAL A 20 -7.58 -14.74 -4.69
N ALA A 21 -7.13 -15.85 -4.10
CA ALA A 21 -7.84 -17.11 -4.09
C ALA A 21 -9.17 -17.02 -3.33
N LEU A 22 -9.22 -16.24 -2.24
CA LEU A 22 -10.47 -15.98 -1.52
C LEU A 22 -11.49 -15.22 -2.38
N LEU A 23 -11.04 -14.20 -3.11
CA LEU A 23 -11.90 -13.42 -4.00
C LEU A 23 -12.38 -14.28 -5.18
N LEU A 24 -11.49 -15.05 -5.80
CA LEU A 24 -11.82 -15.97 -6.88
C LEU A 24 -12.83 -17.02 -6.43
N GLY A 25 -12.61 -17.65 -5.27
CA GLY A 25 -13.53 -18.63 -4.69
C GLY A 25 -14.91 -18.03 -4.40
N ALA A 26 -14.96 -16.82 -3.84
CA ALA A 26 -16.21 -16.10 -3.60
C ALA A 26 -16.94 -15.74 -4.90
N SER A 27 -16.23 -15.30 -5.94
CA SER A 27 -16.81 -15.00 -7.26
C SER A 27 -17.38 -16.26 -7.93
N LEU A 28 -16.65 -17.38 -7.92
CA LEU A 28 -17.13 -18.64 -8.48
C LEU A 28 -18.32 -19.21 -7.71
N ALA A 29 -18.31 -19.14 -6.38
CA ALA A 29 -19.46 -19.55 -5.56
C ALA A 29 -20.70 -18.69 -5.89
N THR A 30 -20.52 -17.38 -6.02
CA THR A 30 -21.60 -16.45 -6.38
C THR A 30 -22.15 -16.75 -7.77
N ALA A 31 -21.28 -16.93 -8.77
CA ALA A 31 -21.68 -17.30 -10.13
C ALA A 31 -22.46 -18.61 -10.17
N SER A 32 -22.00 -19.62 -9.42
CA SER A 32 -22.67 -20.92 -9.32
C SER A 32 -24.07 -20.80 -8.72
N VAL A 33 -24.23 -19.98 -7.68
CA VAL A 33 -25.55 -19.71 -7.07
C VAL A 33 -26.47 -18.99 -8.06
N MET A 34 -25.98 -17.97 -8.77
CA MET A 34 -26.76 -17.25 -9.77
C MET A 34 -27.23 -18.17 -10.91
N ALA A 35 -26.32 -19.00 -11.43
CA ALA A 35 -26.65 -20.00 -12.45
C ALA A 35 -27.72 -20.99 -11.94
N MET A 36 -27.56 -21.50 -10.72
CA MET A 36 -28.54 -22.42 -10.12
C MET A 36 -29.91 -21.77 -9.96
N LEU A 37 -29.98 -20.53 -9.47
CA LEU A 37 -31.24 -19.80 -9.29
C LEU A 37 -31.94 -19.51 -10.63
N SER A 38 -31.20 -19.39 -11.72
CA SER A 38 -31.78 -19.21 -13.05
C SER A 38 -32.66 -20.38 -13.50
N PHE A 39 -32.45 -21.59 -12.97
CA PHE A 39 -33.25 -22.77 -13.31
C PHE A 39 -34.49 -22.94 -12.42
N ALA A 40 -34.83 -21.93 -11.60
CA ALA A 40 -35.97 -21.97 -10.68
C ALA A 40 -36.00 -23.23 -9.78
N PRO A 41 -34.93 -23.48 -8.98
CA PRO A 41 -34.82 -24.68 -8.16
C PRO A 41 -35.90 -24.71 -7.06
N PRO A 42 -36.19 -25.90 -6.48
CA PRO A 42 -37.14 -26.01 -5.38
C PRO A 42 -36.74 -25.13 -4.19
N LYS A 43 -37.74 -24.63 -3.44
CA LYS A 43 -37.57 -23.60 -2.38
C LYS A 43 -36.44 -23.92 -1.38
N TRP A 44 -36.31 -25.18 -0.96
CA TRP A 44 -35.27 -25.60 -0.02
C TRP A 44 -33.86 -25.42 -0.59
N ALA A 45 -33.65 -25.74 -1.88
CA ALA A 45 -32.38 -25.59 -2.57
C ALA A 45 -32.05 -24.11 -2.77
N ALA A 46 -33.06 -23.28 -3.10
CA ALA A 46 -32.89 -21.83 -3.19
C ALA A 46 -32.42 -21.22 -1.85
N ILE A 47 -32.99 -21.65 -0.72
CA ILE A 47 -32.58 -21.20 0.61
C ILE A 47 -31.10 -21.53 0.88
N LEU A 48 -30.67 -22.77 0.59
CA LEU A 48 -29.28 -23.17 0.75
C LEU A 48 -28.34 -22.34 -0.15
N ALA A 49 -28.74 -22.10 -1.40
CA ALA A 49 -28.00 -21.23 -2.32
C ALA A 49 -27.81 -19.82 -1.77
N LEU A 50 -28.88 -19.22 -1.23
CA LEU A 50 -28.83 -17.87 -0.66
C LEU A 50 -27.95 -17.81 0.59
N LEU A 51 -27.86 -18.89 1.37
CA LEU A 51 -26.90 -18.98 2.48
C LEU A 51 -25.44 -19.01 1.97
N LEU A 52 -25.16 -19.81 0.94
CA LEU A 52 -23.84 -19.84 0.27
C LEU A 52 -23.49 -18.47 -0.32
N LEU A 53 -24.45 -17.81 -0.97
CA LEU A 53 -24.29 -16.45 -1.50
C LEU A 53 -23.91 -15.46 -0.41
N GLY A 54 -24.59 -15.51 0.74
CA GLY A 54 -24.26 -14.66 1.88
C GLY A 54 -22.85 -14.92 2.44
N MET A 55 -22.39 -16.18 2.43
CA MET A 55 -21.02 -16.52 2.82
C MET A 55 -19.99 -15.99 1.81
N ALA A 56 -20.22 -16.19 0.52
CA ALA A 56 -19.33 -15.69 -0.53
C ALA A 56 -19.23 -14.16 -0.48
N TRP A 57 -20.37 -13.48 -0.31
CA TRP A 57 -20.43 -12.02 -0.20
C TRP A 57 -19.58 -11.48 0.96
N ILE A 58 -19.73 -12.05 2.16
CA ILE A 58 -18.96 -11.55 3.32
C ILE A 58 -17.47 -11.82 3.18
N VAL A 59 -17.08 -12.99 2.62
CA VAL A 59 -15.68 -13.34 2.37
C VAL A 59 -15.06 -12.34 1.41
N ALA A 60 -15.74 -12.02 0.30
CA ALA A 60 -15.27 -11.04 -0.67
C ALA A 60 -15.16 -9.65 -0.04
N LEU A 61 -16.20 -9.18 0.65
CA LEU A 61 -16.24 -7.85 1.27
C LEU A 61 -15.13 -7.67 2.31
N THR A 62 -14.96 -8.63 3.22
CA THR A 62 -13.94 -8.55 4.26
C THR A 62 -12.52 -8.66 3.68
N THR A 63 -12.35 -9.43 2.60
CA THR A 63 -11.06 -9.55 1.91
C THR A 63 -10.69 -8.26 1.18
N LEU A 64 -11.62 -7.68 0.40
CA LEU A 64 -11.40 -6.38 -0.26
C LEU A 64 -11.09 -5.27 0.75
N ASN A 65 -11.86 -5.20 1.84
CA ASN A 65 -11.62 -4.21 2.88
C ASN A 65 -10.27 -4.42 3.57
N GLY A 66 -9.89 -5.67 3.85
CA GLY A 66 -8.59 -6.01 4.42
C GLY A 66 -7.43 -5.61 3.50
N VAL A 67 -7.53 -5.91 2.20
CA VAL A 67 -6.53 -5.53 1.19
C VAL A 67 -6.44 -4.01 1.05
N ALA A 68 -7.57 -3.32 0.97
CA ALA A 68 -7.61 -1.86 0.90
C ALA A 68 -6.92 -1.23 2.13
N GLN A 69 -7.20 -1.73 3.33
CA GLN A 69 -6.55 -1.26 4.56
C GLN A 69 -5.05 -1.55 4.62
N ALA A 70 -4.62 -2.69 4.06
CA ALA A 70 -3.22 -3.11 4.05
C ALA A 70 -2.37 -2.30 3.07
N ILE A 71 -2.92 -1.94 1.91
CA ILE A 71 -2.21 -1.16 0.88
C ILE A 71 -2.17 0.34 1.23
N LEU A 72 -3.16 0.84 2.01
CA LEU A 72 -3.24 2.24 2.40
C LEU A 72 -2.28 2.60 3.55
N PRO A 73 -1.40 3.60 3.37
CA PRO A 73 -0.56 4.14 4.44
C PRO A 73 -1.39 4.72 5.61
N ASN A 74 -0.87 4.61 6.84
CA ASN A 74 -1.55 5.08 8.06
C ASN A 74 -2.04 6.54 7.95
N TRP A 75 -1.22 7.44 7.39
CA TRP A 75 -1.48 8.89 7.31
C TRP A 75 -2.59 9.29 6.33
N VAL A 76 -2.90 8.46 5.33
CA VAL A 76 -4.02 8.65 4.39
C VAL A 76 -5.14 7.63 4.57
N ARG A 77 -5.01 6.66 5.48
CA ARG A 77 -5.97 5.56 5.62
C ARG A 77 -7.41 6.05 5.74
N GLY A 78 -7.65 7.10 6.53
CA GLY A 78 -8.99 7.70 6.68
C GLY A 78 -9.55 8.24 5.36
N ARG A 79 -8.75 9.00 4.59
CA ARG A 79 -9.16 9.57 3.30
C ARG A 79 -9.28 8.50 2.21
N GLY A 80 -8.34 7.57 2.16
CA GLY A 80 -8.34 6.45 1.21
C GLY A 80 -9.53 5.51 1.41
N LEU A 81 -9.85 5.19 2.68
CA LEU A 81 -11.05 4.39 2.99
C LEU A 81 -12.34 5.13 2.66
N ALA A 82 -12.39 6.44 2.83
CA ALA A 82 -13.56 7.23 2.42
C ALA A 82 -13.78 7.11 0.90
N VAL A 83 -12.74 7.30 0.08
CA VAL A 83 -12.83 7.12 -1.37
C VAL A 83 -13.23 5.69 -1.75
N TYR A 84 -12.61 4.68 -1.11
CA TYR A 84 -12.99 3.27 -1.30
C TYR A 84 -14.48 3.04 -1.02
N LEU A 85 -15.00 3.53 0.10
CA LEU A 85 -16.41 3.39 0.45
C LEU A 85 -17.34 4.15 -0.50
N THR A 86 -16.94 5.33 -0.97
CA THR A 86 -17.70 6.09 -1.96
C THR A 86 -17.80 5.33 -3.29
N VAL A 87 -16.67 4.82 -3.79
CA VAL A 87 -16.64 4.02 -5.02
C VAL A 87 -17.43 2.72 -4.83
N PHE A 88 -17.29 2.05 -3.69
CA PHE A 88 -18.01 0.82 -3.38
C PHE A 88 -19.53 1.02 -3.36
N ASN A 89 -20.01 2.04 -2.63
CA ASN A 89 -21.44 2.35 -2.57
C ASN A 89 -21.97 2.86 -3.93
N GLY A 90 -21.18 3.66 -4.64
CA GLY A 90 -21.52 4.11 -5.99
C GLY A 90 -21.67 2.94 -6.97
N ALA A 91 -20.75 1.97 -6.93
CA ALA A 91 -20.82 0.75 -7.73
C ALA A 91 -22.02 -0.11 -7.35
N MET A 92 -22.37 -0.24 -6.06
CA MET A 92 -23.57 -0.95 -5.64
C MET A 92 -24.86 -0.27 -6.14
N ALA A 93 -24.94 1.06 -6.03
CA ALA A 93 -26.10 1.82 -6.50
C ALA A 93 -26.24 1.74 -8.03
N GLY A 94 -25.16 2.03 -8.77
CA GLY A 94 -25.15 1.94 -10.22
C GLY A 94 -25.40 0.51 -10.73
N GLY A 95 -24.79 -0.48 -10.09
CA GLY A 95 -24.96 -1.89 -10.43
C GLY A 95 -26.38 -2.39 -10.17
N SER A 96 -27.00 -2.02 -9.05
CA SER A 96 -28.38 -2.42 -8.74
C SER A 96 -29.40 -1.81 -9.71
N LEU A 97 -29.22 -0.53 -10.10
CA LEU A 97 -30.01 0.11 -11.15
C LEU A 97 -29.81 -0.59 -12.49
N GLY A 98 -28.56 -0.81 -12.91
CA GLY A 98 -28.23 -1.48 -14.16
C GLY A 98 -28.84 -2.88 -14.26
N TRP A 99 -28.65 -3.71 -13.24
CA TRP A 99 -29.25 -5.05 -13.18
C TRP A 99 -30.77 -5.02 -13.10
N GLY A 100 -31.35 -4.01 -12.45
CA GLY A 100 -32.80 -3.80 -12.41
C GLY A 100 -33.39 -3.56 -13.80
N ILE A 101 -32.74 -2.71 -14.62
CA ILE A 101 -33.14 -2.46 -16.01
C ILE A 101 -33.04 -3.74 -16.85
N VAL A 102 -31.92 -4.48 -16.73
CA VAL A 102 -31.73 -5.75 -17.44
C VAL A 102 -32.81 -6.77 -17.05
N ALA A 103 -33.15 -6.87 -15.76
CA ALA A 103 -34.19 -7.75 -15.27
C ALA A 103 -35.59 -7.40 -15.79
N GLN A 104 -35.89 -6.10 -15.95
CA GLN A 104 -37.16 -5.65 -16.51
C GLN A 104 -37.28 -5.96 -18.00
N GLN A 105 -36.17 -5.85 -18.76
CA GLN A 105 -36.17 -6.05 -20.21
C GLN A 105 -36.08 -7.52 -20.62
N PHE A 106 -35.21 -8.29 -19.97
CA PHE A 106 -34.88 -9.67 -20.37
C PHE A 106 -35.37 -10.74 -19.40
N GLY A 107 -35.98 -10.33 -18.28
CA GLY A 107 -36.46 -11.22 -17.24
C GLY A 107 -35.37 -11.67 -16.25
N ILE A 108 -35.82 -12.19 -15.11
CA ILE A 108 -34.95 -12.60 -14.00
C ILE A 108 -33.97 -13.73 -14.39
N PRO A 109 -34.38 -14.81 -15.09
CA PRO A 109 -33.47 -15.91 -15.42
C PRO A 109 -32.31 -15.47 -16.31
N ALA A 110 -32.58 -14.74 -17.40
CA ALA A 110 -31.55 -14.23 -18.30
C ALA A 110 -30.57 -13.32 -17.56
N THR A 111 -31.07 -12.45 -16.68
CA THR A 111 -30.26 -11.55 -15.86
C THR A 111 -29.30 -12.31 -14.96
N LEU A 112 -29.76 -13.40 -14.32
CA LEU A 112 -28.94 -14.24 -13.48
C LEU A 112 -27.83 -14.95 -14.27
N VAL A 113 -28.14 -15.44 -15.48
CA VAL A 113 -27.13 -16.06 -16.37
C VAL A 113 -26.07 -15.05 -16.79
N VAL A 114 -26.46 -13.85 -17.23
CA VAL A 114 -25.51 -12.80 -17.63
C VAL A 114 -24.62 -12.41 -16.45
N GLY A 115 -25.20 -12.30 -15.24
CA GLY A 115 -24.42 -12.03 -14.03
C GLY A 115 -23.46 -13.17 -13.65
N ALA A 116 -23.87 -14.42 -13.79
CA ALA A 116 -23.02 -15.58 -13.56
C ALA A 116 -21.82 -15.61 -14.53
N VAL A 117 -22.07 -15.36 -15.82
CA VAL A 117 -21.02 -15.27 -16.84
C VAL A 117 -20.09 -14.09 -16.56
N GLY A 118 -20.62 -12.92 -16.21
CA GLY A 118 -19.82 -11.75 -15.85
C GLY A 118 -18.89 -12.01 -14.66
N LEU A 119 -19.40 -12.65 -13.60
CA LEU A 119 -18.59 -13.02 -12.44
C LEU A 119 -17.55 -14.09 -12.77
N ALA A 120 -17.85 -15.04 -13.66
CA ALA A 120 -16.87 -16.01 -14.12
C ALA A 120 -15.73 -15.34 -14.91
N ILE A 121 -16.05 -14.37 -15.79
CA ILE A 121 -15.05 -13.57 -16.51
C ILE A 121 -14.18 -12.79 -15.53
N VAL A 122 -14.78 -12.13 -14.52
CA VAL A 122 -14.03 -11.43 -13.48
C VAL A 122 -13.14 -12.38 -12.69
N ALA A 123 -13.62 -13.58 -12.34
CA ALA A 123 -12.83 -14.60 -11.66
C ALA A 123 -11.62 -15.05 -12.50
N VAL A 124 -11.79 -15.25 -13.80
CA VAL A 124 -10.70 -15.57 -14.73
C VAL A 124 -9.73 -14.40 -14.85
N ALA A 125 -10.23 -13.17 -14.96
CA ALA A 125 -9.39 -11.98 -15.00
C ALA A 125 -8.55 -11.83 -13.71
N LEU A 126 -9.15 -12.05 -12.53
CA LEU A 126 -8.45 -12.05 -11.25
C LEU A 126 -7.41 -13.17 -11.13
N HIS A 127 -7.61 -14.30 -11.80
CA HIS A 127 -6.58 -15.36 -11.88
C HIS A 127 -5.40 -14.93 -12.75
N THR A 128 -5.62 -14.12 -13.79
CA THR A 128 -4.56 -13.63 -14.68
C THR A 128 -3.83 -12.40 -14.15
N VAL A 129 -4.50 -11.59 -13.34
CA VAL A 129 -3.91 -10.40 -12.69
C VAL A 129 -3.34 -10.85 -11.35
N LYS A 130 -2.02 -11.01 -11.25
CA LYS A 130 -1.35 -11.08 -9.95
C LYS A 130 -1.66 -9.79 -9.21
N LEU A 131 -2.62 -9.83 -8.27
CA LEU A 131 -2.72 -8.74 -7.30
C LEU A 131 -1.39 -8.73 -6.56
N PRO A 132 -0.73 -7.57 -6.41
CA PRO A 132 0.48 -7.49 -5.62
C PRO A 132 0.10 -8.00 -4.23
N ALA A 133 0.54 -9.22 -3.89
CA ALA A 133 0.74 -9.55 -2.50
C ALA A 133 1.63 -8.42 -1.99
N GLY A 134 1.30 -7.81 -0.85
CA GLY A 134 2.05 -6.65 -0.31
C GLY A 134 3.53 -6.93 0.02
N GLU A 135 4.11 -8.00 -0.54
CA GLU A 135 5.45 -8.54 -0.39
C GLU A 135 6.04 -9.04 -1.73
N GLU A 136 5.52 -8.63 -2.91
CA GLU A 136 6.21 -8.97 -4.17
C GLU A 136 7.50 -8.15 -4.33
N ASP A 137 8.60 -8.78 -3.92
CA ASP A 137 9.94 -8.77 -4.54
C ASP A 137 10.43 -7.43 -5.09
N LEU A 138 10.59 -6.47 -4.18
CA LEU A 138 11.73 -5.56 -4.28
C LEU A 138 12.90 -6.31 -3.66
N VAL A 139 13.64 -7.07 -4.47
CA VAL A 139 14.95 -7.58 -4.04
C VAL A 139 15.79 -6.35 -3.72
N ALA A 140 15.80 -6.01 -2.43
CA ALA A 140 16.64 -4.97 -1.89
C ALA A 140 18.06 -5.31 -2.33
N SER A 141 18.67 -4.44 -3.13
CA SER A 141 20.08 -4.22 -2.97
C SER A 141 20.22 -3.85 -1.49
N ASN A 142 20.66 -4.79 -0.64
CA ASN A 142 21.00 -4.57 0.77
C ASN A 142 22.21 -3.62 0.88
N HIS A 143 22.14 -2.47 0.20
CA HIS A 143 23.21 -1.50 0.07
C HIS A 143 23.27 -0.61 1.31
N TRP A 144 22.16 -0.51 2.06
CA TRP A 144 22.07 0.29 3.27
C TRP A 144 22.07 -0.63 4.50
N PRO A 145 23.00 -0.47 5.44
CA PRO A 145 22.90 -1.12 6.74
C PRO A 145 21.64 -0.60 7.46
N GLU A 146 20.93 -1.51 8.14
CA GLU A 146 19.72 -1.16 8.89
C GLU A 146 20.03 -0.06 9.93
N PRO A 147 19.20 1.00 10.04
CA PRO A 147 19.48 2.10 10.96
C PRO A 147 19.72 1.62 12.39
N LEU A 148 20.85 2.00 12.99
CA LEU A 148 21.16 1.68 14.37
C LEU A 148 20.17 2.40 15.31
N THR A 149 19.18 1.69 15.83
CA THR A 149 18.25 2.18 16.86
C THR A 149 18.64 1.63 18.23
N ALA A 150 18.80 2.49 19.23
CA ALA A 150 19.11 2.05 20.60
C ALA A 150 17.94 1.29 21.27
N GLU A 151 16.70 1.59 20.84
CA GLU A 151 15.46 0.94 21.29
C GLU A 151 14.50 0.77 20.10
N PRO A 152 13.56 -0.20 20.14
CA PRO A 152 12.53 -0.34 19.11
C PRO A 152 11.71 0.95 18.95
N VAL A 153 11.77 1.57 17.77
CA VAL A 153 11.02 2.80 17.47
C VAL A 153 9.64 2.44 16.91
N ALA A 154 8.58 2.96 17.53
CA ALA A 154 7.22 2.83 17.02
C ALA A 154 7.13 3.36 15.57
N HIS A 155 6.50 2.57 14.71
CA HIS A 155 6.47 2.80 13.26
C HIS A 155 5.82 4.13 12.82
N ASP A 156 4.88 4.65 13.60
CA ASP A 156 4.19 5.92 13.41
C ASP A 156 4.94 7.13 13.98
N ARG A 157 6.04 6.91 14.73
CA ARG A 157 6.78 8.00 15.35
C ARG A 157 7.41 8.88 14.27
N GLY A 158 7.14 10.18 14.37
CA GLY A 158 7.69 11.18 13.47
C GLY A 158 7.39 12.60 13.95
N PRO A 159 7.85 13.61 13.22
CA PRO A 159 8.68 13.51 12.01
C PRO A 159 10.09 12.98 12.29
N VAL A 160 10.70 12.34 11.29
CA VAL A 160 12.07 11.84 11.33
C VAL A 160 12.95 12.77 10.52
N LEU A 161 13.99 13.31 11.14
CA LEU A 161 15.05 14.07 10.50
C LEU A 161 16.22 13.13 10.22
N ILE A 162 16.60 13.03 8.96
CA ILE A 162 17.78 12.29 8.52
C ILE A 162 18.86 13.31 8.19
N LEU A 163 20.03 13.11 8.75
CA LEU A 163 21.25 13.87 8.46
C LEU A 163 22.27 12.94 7.82
N VAL A 164 22.82 13.33 6.67
CA VAL A 164 23.94 12.65 6.03
C VAL A 164 25.11 13.62 5.97
N GLU A 165 26.16 13.33 6.72
CA GLU A 165 27.35 14.16 6.83
C GLU A 165 28.41 13.67 5.84
N TYR A 166 28.76 14.52 4.88
CA TYR A 166 29.82 14.29 3.92
C TYR A 166 30.98 15.25 4.19
N ARG A 167 32.21 14.74 4.15
CA ARG A 167 33.40 15.57 4.00
C ARG A 167 33.82 15.65 2.54
N VAL A 168 33.85 16.86 1.98
CA VAL A 168 34.09 17.12 0.56
C VAL A 168 35.12 18.23 0.42
N ALA A 169 36.15 17.99 -0.40
CA ALA A 169 37.18 18.99 -0.66
C ALA A 169 36.57 20.24 -1.31
N LYS A 170 37.02 21.44 -0.91
CA LYS A 170 36.46 22.71 -1.40
C LYS A 170 36.40 22.84 -2.92
N LYS A 171 37.39 22.27 -3.63
CA LYS A 171 37.48 22.28 -5.09
C LYS A 171 36.36 21.48 -5.78
N ASP A 172 35.83 20.45 -5.13
CA ASP A 172 34.86 19.51 -5.71
C ASP A 172 33.42 19.85 -5.30
N ARG A 173 33.24 20.91 -4.49
CA ARG A 173 31.94 21.28 -3.90
C ARG A 173 30.84 21.51 -4.93
N MET A 174 31.13 22.24 -6.02
CA MET A 174 30.11 22.58 -7.01
C MET A 174 29.59 21.34 -7.72
N ASP A 175 30.48 20.41 -8.06
CA ASP A 175 30.11 19.15 -8.71
C ASP A 175 29.36 18.23 -7.75
N PHE A 176 29.76 18.19 -6.48
CA PHE A 176 29.04 17.47 -5.42
C PHE A 176 27.61 18.00 -5.23
N LEU A 177 27.43 19.32 -5.16
CA LEU A 177 26.09 19.94 -5.03
C LEU A 177 25.21 19.66 -6.25
N ALA A 178 25.78 19.56 -7.45
CA ALA A 178 25.04 19.17 -8.65
C ALA A 178 24.52 17.73 -8.56
N VAL A 179 25.31 16.81 -8.01
CA VAL A 179 24.87 15.44 -7.74
C VAL A 179 23.77 15.40 -6.68
N LEU A 180 23.94 16.12 -5.56
CA LEU A 180 22.91 16.22 -4.51
C LEU A 180 21.60 16.84 -5.03
N GLY A 181 21.67 17.81 -5.94
CA GLY A 181 20.50 18.40 -6.57
C GLY A 181 19.66 17.39 -7.36
N ARG A 182 20.30 16.41 -7.99
CA ARG A 182 19.61 15.28 -8.66
C ARG A 182 19.01 14.33 -7.62
N MET A 183 19.73 14.04 -6.54
CA MET A 183 19.23 13.22 -5.44
C MET A 183 18.03 13.86 -4.73
N ALA A 184 17.93 15.19 -4.69
CA ALA A 184 16.79 15.88 -4.07
C ALA A 184 15.44 15.50 -4.68
N GLY A 185 15.39 15.27 -6.01
CA GLY A 185 14.19 14.80 -6.69
C GLY A 185 13.79 13.40 -6.24
N GLU A 186 14.76 12.51 -6.11
CA GLU A 186 14.60 11.13 -5.63
C GLU A 186 14.11 11.11 -4.19
N ARG A 187 14.76 11.87 -3.29
CA ARG A 187 14.35 12.01 -1.88
C ARG A 187 12.90 12.45 -1.74
N ARG A 188 12.45 13.42 -2.55
CA ARG A 188 11.06 13.90 -2.53
C ARG A 188 10.08 12.87 -3.07
N ARG A 189 10.43 12.18 -4.16
CA ARG A 189 9.61 11.11 -4.73
C ARG A 189 9.42 9.97 -3.72
N ASP A 190 10.45 9.70 -2.94
CA ASP A 190 10.46 8.65 -1.93
C ASP A 190 9.84 9.09 -0.59
N GLY A 191 9.27 10.30 -0.50
CA GLY A 191 8.46 10.73 0.66
C GLY A 191 9.10 11.79 1.56
N ALA A 192 10.26 12.36 1.19
CA ALA A 192 10.79 13.53 1.89
C ALA A 192 9.96 14.78 1.57
N TYR A 193 9.34 15.38 2.58
CA TYR A 193 8.54 16.60 2.42
C TYR A 193 9.36 17.88 2.59
N LYS A 194 10.53 17.79 3.24
CA LYS A 194 11.55 18.85 3.29
C LYS A 194 12.92 18.27 2.99
N TRP A 195 13.74 19.04 2.30
CA TRP A 195 15.11 18.68 1.93
C TRP A 195 15.95 19.95 1.83
N GLY A 196 17.21 19.87 2.25
CA GLY A 196 18.20 20.92 2.05
C GLY A 196 19.62 20.42 2.26
N VAL A 197 20.56 21.32 1.98
CA VAL A 197 21.99 21.09 2.16
C VAL A 197 22.55 22.27 2.92
N THR A 198 23.36 21.99 3.93
CA THR A 198 23.97 22.99 4.81
C THR A 198 25.46 22.72 4.96
N GLU A 199 26.24 23.76 5.18
CA GLU A 199 27.67 23.69 5.50
C GLU A 199 27.85 23.80 7.02
N ASP A 200 28.81 23.08 7.59
CA ASP A 200 29.25 23.30 8.97
C ASP A 200 30.04 24.61 9.08
N ALA A 201 29.56 25.53 9.92
CA ALA A 201 30.21 26.82 10.13
C ALA A 201 31.62 26.71 10.74
N ALA A 202 31.92 25.61 11.43
CA ALA A 202 33.24 25.35 12.01
C ALA A 202 34.20 24.64 11.02
N ASP A 203 33.67 23.96 10.02
CA ASP A 203 34.44 23.19 9.05
C ASP A 203 33.79 23.25 7.65
N PRO A 204 34.23 24.17 6.77
CA PRO A 204 33.65 24.34 5.44
C PRO A 204 33.76 23.12 4.52
N GLU A 205 34.58 22.12 4.87
CA GLU A 205 34.64 20.86 4.12
C GLU A 205 33.58 19.86 4.57
N ARG A 206 32.84 20.13 5.65
CA ARG A 206 31.69 19.32 6.07
C ARG A 206 30.40 19.88 5.49
N ILE A 207 29.74 19.04 4.73
CA ILE A 207 28.46 19.30 4.10
C ILE A 207 27.45 18.32 4.67
N VAL A 208 26.33 18.85 5.16
CA VAL A 208 25.23 18.08 5.73
C VAL A 208 24.04 18.15 4.79
N GLU A 209 23.69 17.01 4.20
CA GLU A 209 22.38 16.83 3.57
C GLU A 209 21.37 16.52 4.68
N TRP A 210 20.25 17.25 4.70
CA TRP A 210 19.17 16.99 5.65
C TRP A 210 17.85 16.83 4.92
N PHE A 211 17.04 15.87 5.37
CA PHE A 211 15.68 15.71 4.88
C PHE A 211 14.76 15.16 5.95
N MET A 212 13.47 15.51 5.83
CA MET A 212 12.44 15.11 6.77
C MET A 212 11.40 14.23 6.11
N VAL A 213 11.02 13.17 6.81
CA VAL A 213 9.95 12.25 6.44
C VAL A 213 8.93 12.16 7.56
N GLU A 214 7.69 11.84 7.21
CA GLU A 214 6.56 11.93 8.15
C GLU A 214 6.64 10.91 9.30
N SER A 215 7.25 9.74 9.08
CA SER A 215 7.30 8.68 10.10
C SER A 215 8.49 7.73 9.91
N TRP A 216 8.84 7.03 10.97
CA TRP A 216 9.86 5.98 10.96
C TRP A 216 9.55 4.86 9.95
N ALA A 217 8.27 4.50 9.80
CA ALA A 217 7.86 3.52 8.79
C ALA A 217 8.08 4.02 7.35
N GLU A 218 7.93 5.32 7.10
CA GLU A 218 8.22 5.90 5.78
C GLU A 218 9.72 5.81 5.49
N HIS A 219 10.54 6.18 6.47
CA HIS A 219 11.99 6.04 6.38
C HIS A 219 12.46 4.60 6.11
N LEU A 220 11.89 3.60 6.81
CA LEU A 220 12.17 2.18 6.58
C LEU A 220 11.69 1.70 5.20
N ARG A 221 10.62 2.29 4.65
CA ARG A 221 10.15 1.99 3.28
C ARG A 221 11.08 2.58 2.21
N GLN A 222 11.65 3.76 2.45
CA GLN A 222 12.68 4.33 1.55
C GLN A 222 13.86 3.38 1.39
N HIS A 223 14.30 2.76 2.49
CA HIS A 223 15.37 1.76 2.47
C HIS A 223 15.03 0.52 1.64
N LYS A 224 13.76 0.12 1.59
CA LYS A 224 13.30 -1.05 0.83
C LYS A 224 13.05 -0.77 -0.66
N ARG A 225 12.93 0.51 -1.07
CA ARG A 225 12.56 0.95 -2.42
C ARG A 225 13.70 1.58 -3.23
N VAL A 226 14.95 1.45 -2.80
CA VAL A 226 16.10 2.00 -3.52
C VAL A 226 16.16 1.40 -4.92
N SER A 227 15.92 2.22 -5.94
CA SER A 227 16.07 1.78 -7.33
C SER A 227 17.55 1.68 -7.70
N ARG A 228 17.89 0.92 -8.75
CA ARG A 228 19.29 0.86 -9.25
C ARG A 228 19.83 2.26 -9.61
N ALA A 229 18.96 3.15 -10.10
CA ALA A 229 19.33 4.52 -10.43
C ALA A 229 19.70 5.35 -9.19
N ASP A 230 19.06 5.08 -8.04
CA ASP A 230 19.36 5.76 -6.78
C ASP A 230 20.70 5.31 -6.20
N ALA A 231 21.01 4.00 -6.33
CA ALA A 231 22.31 3.45 -5.95
C ALA A 231 23.46 4.04 -6.80
N ASP A 232 23.22 4.29 -8.09
CA ASP A 232 24.22 4.91 -8.99
C ASP A 232 24.47 6.38 -8.64
N LEU A 233 23.43 7.14 -8.26
CA LEU A 233 23.56 8.53 -7.83
C LEU A 233 24.27 8.64 -6.47
N GLN A 234 23.93 7.76 -5.53
CA GLN A 234 24.61 7.69 -4.24
C GLN A 234 26.09 7.30 -4.40
N SER A 235 26.40 6.37 -5.29
CA SER A 235 27.79 6.00 -5.63
C SER A 235 28.55 7.17 -6.25
N GLN A 236 27.89 8.07 -6.98
CA GLN A 236 28.51 9.30 -7.48
C GLN A 236 28.78 10.30 -6.34
N ALA A 237 27.85 10.46 -5.41
CA ALA A 237 28.04 11.32 -4.23
C ALA A 237 29.20 10.82 -3.34
N LEU A 238 29.29 9.50 -3.15
CA LEU A 238 30.36 8.86 -2.37
C LEU A 238 31.77 9.10 -2.94
N LYS A 239 31.92 9.29 -4.26
CA LYS A 239 33.22 9.59 -4.88
C LYS A 239 33.82 10.93 -4.42
N TYR A 240 32.99 11.85 -3.96
CA TYR A 240 33.41 13.15 -3.45
C TYR A 240 33.70 13.15 -1.95
N HIS A 241 33.39 12.04 -1.26
CA HIS A 241 33.71 11.89 0.15
C HIS A 241 35.20 11.60 0.34
N ILE A 242 35.87 12.40 1.15
CA ILE A 242 37.34 12.33 1.30
C ILE A 242 37.80 11.55 2.53
N ASP A 243 36.92 11.32 3.51
CA ASP A 243 37.29 10.52 4.69
C ASP A 243 37.29 9.02 4.34
N PRO A 244 38.14 8.21 5.02
CA PRO A 244 38.20 6.76 4.80
C PRO A 244 36.99 6.01 5.36
N GLU A 245 36.25 6.63 6.28
CA GLU A 245 34.99 6.11 6.82
C GLU A 245 33.82 6.50 5.90
N PRO A 246 32.73 5.73 5.84
CA PRO A 246 31.56 6.12 5.08
C PRO A 246 30.90 7.39 5.68
N PRO A 247 30.15 8.16 4.87
CA PRO A 247 29.39 9.32 5.37
C PRO A 247 28.55 8.95 6.58
N ARG A 248 28.60 9.80 7.61
CA ARG A 248 27.89 9.54 8.85
C ARG A 248 26.41 9.81 8.64
N VAL A 249 25.57 8.81 8.92
CA VAL A 249 24.11 8.93 8.82
C VAL A 249 23.51 8.97 10.22
N GLY A 250 22.80 10.05 10.53
CA GLY A 250 22.07 10.24 11.78
C GLY A 250 20.57 10.22 11.57
N HIS A 251 19.84 9.53 12.45
CA HIS A 251 18.39 9.49 12.47
C HIS A 251 17.88 10.12 13.76
N TYR A 252 17.23 11.28 13.62
CA TYR A 252 16.72 12.07 14.74
C TYR A 252 15.20 12.03 14.70
N LEU A 253 14.62 11.70 15.84
CA LEU A 253 13.19 11.59 16.00
C LEU A 253 12.70 12.81 16.77
N ALA A 254 11.64 13.45 16.28
CA ALA A 254 11.04 14.56 16.99
C ALA A 254 10.63 14.15 18.42
N LEU A 255 10.86 15.07 19.36
CA LEU A 255 10.36 14.96 20.73
C LEU A 255 9.03 15.72 20.81
N GLU A 256 8.03 15.11 21.42
CA GLU A 256 6.80 15.82 21.77
C GLU A 256 7.13 16.83 22.87
N THR A 257 7.24 18.10 22.50
CA THR A 257 7.17 19.18 23.48
C THR A 257 5.69 19.35 23.85
N SER A 258 5.33 19.18 25.12
CA SER A 258 3.96 19.30 25.66
C SER A 258 3.33 20.71 25.55
N GLY A 259 3.62 21.47 24.49
CA GLY A 259 3.19 22.86 24.30
C GLY A 259 2.55 23.18 22.95
N SER A 260 2.33 22.22 22.05
CA SER A 260 1.65 22.45 20.75
C SER A 260 0.22 21.88 20.73
N ASN A 261 -0.54 22.12 21.79
CA ASN A 261 -2.00 22.17 21.72
C ASN A 261 -2.38 23.66 21.88
N GLY A 262 -2.54 24.37 20.76
CA GLY A 262 -2.91 25.78 20.79
C GLY A 262 -3.14 26.36 19.39
N ASN A 263 -4.42 26.36 18.98
CA ASN A 263 -5.11 27.20 17.98
C ASN A 263 -4.29 28.15 17.08
N GLY A 264 -4.52 28.03 15.77
CA GLY A 264 -4.21 29.02 14.73
C GLY A 264 -4.50 28.48 13.35
#